data_AF-A0AAJ0FBV5-F1
#
_entry.id   AF-A0AAJ0FBV5-F1
#
_cell.length_a   1.000
_cell.length_b   1.000
_cell.length_c   1.000
_cell.angle_alpha   90.00
_cell.angle_beta   90.00
_cell.angle_gamma   90.00
#
_symmetry.space_group_name_H-M   'P 1'
#
loop_
_entity.id
_entity.type
_entity.pdbx_description
1 polymer ?
#
loop_
_entity_poly.entity_id
_entity_poly.type
_entity_poly.pdbx_seq_one_letter_code
_entity_poly.pdbx_strand_id
1 'polypeptide(L)'
;MHISSNTPANMTRPKAEGDAQPLCFSPAIQGHFDLVAFKLKLMREALEDNVMVWQRHRKNILFLIDYYENGGEVPPPGKTMWIFDGKVVDQPPTPPWPVTSAAWAEEGLGFQLAGLVS
;
A
#
# COMPACT_ATOMS: atom_id res chain seq x y z
N MET A 1 -6.87 80.83 -16.88
CA MET A 1 -7.53 80.14 -18.01
C MET A 1 -7.74 78.69 -17.59
N HIS A 2 -8.97 78.35 -17.24
CA HIS A 2 -9.40 76.99 -16.91
C HIS A 2 -9.60 76.22 -18.23
N ILE A 3 -9.01 75.03 -18.35
CA ILE A 3 -9.41 74.06 -19.37
C ILE A 3 -9.72 72.75 -18.65
N SER A 4 -10.96 72.35 -18.84
CA SER A 4 -11.61 71.15 -18.34
C SER A 4 -11.06 69.89 -19.01
N SER A 5 -11.00 68.77 -18.29
CA SER A 5 -10.89 67.44 -18.90
C SER A 5 -11.43 66.34 -17.97
N ASN A 6 -12.64 65.90 -18.34
CA ASN A 6 -13.17 64.53 -18.35
C ASN A 6 -13.56 63.78 -17.06
N THR A 7 -14.88 63.58 -17.00
CA THR A 7 -15.77 62.64 -16.30
C THR A 7 -15.32 61.15 -16.39
N PRO A 8 -15.73 60.27 -15.45
CA PRO A 8 -15.00 59.05 -15.08
C PRO A 8 -15.50 57.79 -15.79
N ALA A 9 -14.61 56.81 -15.93
CA ALA A 9 -14.95 55.44 -16.30
C ALA A 9 -14.54 54.49 -15.18
N ASN A 10 -15.53 54.18 -14.35
CA ASN A 10 -15.84 52.86 -13.81
C ASN A 10 -14.79 51.75 -14.06
N MET A 11 -14.18 51.22 -13.00
CA MET A 11 -13.84 49.80 -12.92
C MET A 11 -13.75 49.36 -11.45
N THR A 12 -14.77 48.59 -11.09
CA THR A 12 -14.96 47.82 -9.87
C THR A 12 -13.70 47.06 -9.45
N ARG A 13 -13.22 47.29 -8.23
CA ARG A 13 -12.20 46.48 -7.57
C ARG A 13 -12.84 45.14 -7.15
N PRO A 14 -12.37 43.97 -7.61
CA PRO A 14 -12.76 42.73 -6.96
C PRO A 14 -12.06 42.68 -5.60
N LYS A 15 -12.89 42.64 -4.55
CA LYS A 15 -12.50 42.32 -3.19
C LYS A 15 -12.16 40.83 -3.18
N ALA A 16 -10.87 40.49 -3.26
CA ALA A 16 -10.40 39.13 -3.03
C ALA A 16 -10.42 38.88 -1.52
N GLU A 17 -11.60 38.55 -0.98
CA GLU A 17 -11.73 37.79 0.25
C GLU A 17 -11.40 36.34 -0.08
N GLY A 18 -10.12 35.99 0.04
CA GLY A 18 -9.67 34.60 0.08
C GLY A 18 -9.18 34.33 1.49
N ASP A 19 -10.04 33.77 2.33
CA ASP A 19 -9.63 33.17 3.60
C ASP A 19 -8.57 32.09 3.30
N ALA A 20 -7.30 32.44 3.49
CA ALA A 20 -6.23 31.45 3.50
C ALA A 20 -6.41 30.61 4.77
N GLN A 21 -7.06 29.46 4.63
CA GLN A 21 -7.06 28.48 5.71
C GLN A 21 -5.61 28.09 6.01
N PRO A 22 -5.17 28.13 7.28
CA PRO A 22 -3.85 27.66 7.64
C PRO A 22 -3.77 26.17 7.28
N LEU A 23 -2.80 25.82 6.43
CA LEU A 23 -2.44 24.44 6.12
C LEU A 23 -2.10 23.73 7.44
N CYS A 24 -3.08 23.03 7.99
CA CYS A 24 -2.87 22.12 9.11
C CYS A 24 -2.27 20.84 8.54
N PHE A 25 -0.95 20.71 8.64
CA PHE A 25 -0.29 19.44 8.40
C PHE A 25 -0.56 18.55 9.60
N SER A 26 -1.30 17.46 9.40
CA SER A 26 -1.45 16.41 10.41
C SER A 26 -0.06 15.89 10.80
N PRO A 27 0.22 15.67 12.09
CA PRO A 27 1.50 15.11 12.52
C PRO A 27 1.71 13.77 11.83
N ALA A 28 2.92 13.54 11.32
CA ALA A 28 3.30 12.26 10.75
C ALA A 28 3.10 11.18 11.82
N ILE A 29 2.31 10.16 11.52
CA ILE A 29 2.15 8.99 12.39
C ILE A 29 3.52 8.29 12.45
N GLN A 30 4.31 8.55 13.50
CA GLN A 30 5.50 7.79 13.82
C GLN A 30 5.08 6.45 14.46
N GLY A 31 4.48 5.58 13.66
CA GLY A 31 4.25 4.19 14.03
C GLY A 31 5.31 3.31 13.39
N HIS A 32 6.09 2.58 14.18
CA HIS A 32 6.83 1.43 13.67
C HIS A 32 5.80 0.36 13.30
N PHE A 33 5.49 0.23 12.00
CA PHE A 33 4.53 -0.75 11.52
C PHE A 33 5.22 -2.11 11.39
N ASP A 34 4.90 -3.04 12.29
CA ASP A 34 5.35 -4.42 12.20
C ASP A 34 4.54 -5.16 11.12
N LEU A 35 5.11 -5.17 9.91
CA LEU A 35 4.51 -5.79 8.75
C LEU A 35 4.38 -7.31 8.92
N VAL A 36 5.30 -7.96 9.64
CA VAL A 36 5.26 -9.42 9.85
C VAL A 36 4.11 -9.78 10.78
N ALA A 37 3.97 -9.07 11.91
CA ALA A 37 2.86 -9.27 12.84
C ALA A 37 1.50 -9.04 12.16
N PHE A 38 1.40 -8.00 11.33
CA PHE A 38 0.20 -7.73 10.54
C PHE A 38 -0.12 -8.85 9.55
N LYS A 39 0.87 -9.34 8.80
CA LYS A 39 0.70 -10.45 7.86
C LYS A 39 0.28 -11.74 8.56
N LEU A 40 0.93 -12.08 9.67
CA LEU A 40 0.58 -13.26 10.48
C LEU A 40 -0.87 -13.21 10.95
N LYS A 41 -1.36 -12.05 11.40
CA LYS A 41 -2.76 -11.88 11.78
C LYS A 41 -3.70 -12.17 10.60
N LEU A 42 -3.48 -11.54 9.44
CA LEU A 42 -4.31 -11.74 8.25
C LEU A 42 -4.31 -13.20 7.77
N MET A 43 -3.15 -13.86 7.82
CA MET A 43 -3.00 -15.26 7.41
C MET A 43 -3.77 -16.22 8.31
N ARG A 44 -3.79 -15.96 9.63
CA ARG A 44 -4.59 -16.76 10.58
C ARG A 44 -6.08 -16.55 10.35
N GLU A 45 -6.52 -15.31 10.19
CA GLU A 45 -7.92 -14.98 9.86
C GLU A 45 -8.36 -15.68 8.56
N ALA A 46 -7.50 -15.70 7.54
CA ALA A 46 -7.78 -16.40 6.27
C ALA A 46 -7.92 -17.93 6.44
N LEU A 47 -7.26 -18.55 7.43
CA LEU A 47 -7.38 -19.99 7.70
C LEU A 47 -8.67 -20.37 8.44
N GLU A 48 -9.25 -19.43 9.18
CA GLU A 48 -10.53 -19.58 9.87
C GLU A 48 -11.72 -19.40 8.91
N ASP A 49 -11.51 -18.64 7.84
CA ASP A 49 -12.52 -18.37 6.83
C ASP A 49 -12.71 -19.57 5.86
N ASN A 50 -13.96 -19.93 5.61
CA ASN A 50 -14.34 -21.03 4.71
C ASN A 50 -14.43 -20.61 3.23
N VAL A 51 -13.94 -19.41 2.89
CA VAL A 51 -13.88 -18.96 1.50
C VAL A 51 -12.95 -19.87 0.68
N MET A 52 -13.46 -20.35 -0.45
CA MET A 52 -12.78 -21.29 -1.35
C MET A 52 -11.37 -20.85 -1.77
N VAL A 53 -11.14 -19.53 -1.90
CA VAL A 53 -9.82 -18.98 -2.25
C VAL A 53 -8.77 -19.31 -1.18
N TRP A 54 -9.10 -19.14 0.10
CA TRP A 54 -8.18 -19.42 1.20
C TRP A 54 -7.96 -20.92 1.39
N GLN A 55 -9.01 -21.71 1.21
CA GLN A 55 -8.89 -23.18 1.26
C GLN A 55 -7.97 -23.70 0.15
N ARG A 56 -8.04 -23.11 -1.06
CA ARG A 56 -7.10 -23.44 -2.14
C ARG A 56 -5.66 -23.08 -1.80
N HIS A 57 -5.44 -21.95 -1.12
CA HIS A 57 -4.10 -21.49 -0.73
C HIS A 57 -3.62 -22.00 0.64
N ARG A 58 -4.39 -22.88 1.31
CA ARG A 58 -4.14 -23.30 2.69
C ARG A 58 -2.69 -23.77 2.93
N LYS A 59 -2.11 -24.55 2.00
CA LYS A 59 -0.71 -25.00 2.10
C LYS A 59 0.30 -23.85 2.07
N ASN A 60 0.07 -22.87 1.20
CA ASN A 60 0.95 -21.70 1.07
C ASN A 60 0.83 -20.79 2.29
N ILE A 61 -0.38 -20.60 2.80
CA ILE A 61 -0.65 -19.80 4.00
C ILE A 61 0.01 -20.45 5.23
N LEU A 62 -0.13 -21.77 5.41
CA LEU A 62 0.52 -22.50 6.50
C LEU A 62 2.04 -22.40 6.42
N PHE A 63 2.61 -22.54 5.23
CA PHE A 63 4.04 -22.35 5.01
C PHE A 63 4.49 -20.93 5.38
N LEU A 64 3.76 -19.89 4.96
CA LEU A 64 4.11 -18.50 5.26
C LEU A 64 4.03 -18.19 6.76
N ILE A 65 3.04 -18.74 7.46
CA ILE A 65 2.94 -18.61 8.91
C ILE A 65 4.18 -19.21 9.58
N ASP A 66 4.53 -20.45 9.26
CA ASP A 66 5.72 -21.12 9.82
C ASP A 66 7.01 -20.36 9.47
N TYR A 67 7.14 -19.93 8.21
CA TYR A 67 8.28 -19.13 7.76
C TYR A 67 8.45 -17.86 8.61
N TYR A 68 7.40 -17.07 8.81
CA TYR A 68 7.46 -15.83 9.57
C TYR A 68 7.60 -16.05 11.08
N GLU A 69 6.99 -17.10 11.66
CA GLU A 69 7.18 -17.47 13.06
C GLU A 69 8.63 -17.85 13.39
N ASN A 70 9.36 -18.38 12.40
CA ASN A 70 10.76 -18.79 12.54
C ASN A 70 11.75 -17.71 12.09
N GLY A 71 11.34 -16.44 12.05
CA GLY A 71 12.22 -15.31 11.74
C GLY A 71 12.43 -15.07 10.25
N GLY A 72 11.57 -15.63 9.40
CA GLY A 72 11.50 -15.27 7.99
C GLY A 72 11.20 -13.79 7.79
N GLU A 73 11.73 -13.22 6.73
CA GLU A 73 11.59 -11.80 6.42
C GLU A 73 10.66 -11.62 5.21
N VAL A 74 9.89 -10.53 5.21
CA VAL A 74 9.13 -10.17 4.02
C VAL A 74 10.13 -9.87 2.89
N PRO A 75 9.90 -10.35 1.66
CA PRO A 75 10.78 -10.03 0.55
C PRO A 75 11.00 -8.52 0.43
N PRO A 76 12.20 -8.06 0.06
CA PRO A 76 12.44 -6.64 -0.09
C PRO A 76 11.64 -6.08 -1.28
N PRO A 77 11.42 -4.75 -1.35
CA PRO A 77 10.70 -4.12 -2.45
C PRO A 77 11.23 -4.54 -3.83
N GLY A 78 10.32 -4.89 -4.74
CA GLY A 78 10.67 -5.34 -6.09
C GLY A 78 11.22 -6.78 -6.17
N LYS A 79 11.22 -7.52 -5.05
CA LYS A 79 11.44 -8.97 -5.02
C LYS A 79 10.15 -9.71 -4.67
N THR A 80 10.02 -10.89 -5.24
CA THR A 80 8.89 -11.80 -5.02
C THR A 80 9.43 -13.16 -4.60
N MET A 81 8.94 -13.68 -3.49
CA MET A 81 9.11 -15.07 -3.12
C MET A 81 7.93 -15.87 -3.68
N TRP A 82 8.21 -16.77 -4.62
CA TRP A 82 7.18 -17.62 -5.20
C TRP A 82 7.00 -18.88 -4.37
N ILE A 83 5.75 -19.21 -4.07
CA ILE A 83 5.40 -20.37 -3.25
C ILE A 83 4.39 -21.21 -4.01
N PHE A 84 4.68 -22.50 -4.13
CA PHE A 84 3.82 -23.46 -4.82
C PHE A 84 3.57 -24.66 -3.92
N ASP A 85 2.31 -24.87 -3.55
CA ASP A 85 1.86 -25.93 -2.63
C ASP A 85 2.67 -26.06 -1.33
N GLY A 86 3.01 -24.92 -0.73
CA GLY A 86 3.74 -24.82 0.53
C GLY A 86 5.27 -24.95 0.40
N LYS A 87 5.81 -24.75 -0.80
CA LYS A 87 7.26 -24.76 -1.05
C LYS A 87 7.70 -23.52 -1.80
N VAL A 88 8.83 -22.95 -1.40
CA VAL A 88 9.47 -21.88 -2.18
C VAL A 88 9.98 -22.44 -3.49
N VAL A 89 9.78 -21.69 -4.58
CA VAL A 89 10.28 -22.00 -5.92
C VAL A 89 11.03 -20.79 -6.47
N ASP A 90 12.06 -21.04 -7.28
CA ASP A 90 12.96 -19.99 -7.78
C ASP A 90 12.30 -19.05 -8.80
N GLN A 91 11.26 -19.53 -9.49
CA GLN A 91 10.60 -18.83 -10.57
C GLN A 91 9.07 -18.93 -10.45
N PRO A 92 8.32 -17.99 -11.05
CA PRO A 92 6.86 -18.09 -11.10
C PRO A 92 6.44 -19.44 -11.68
N PRO A 93 5.61 -20.23 -10.98
CA PRO A 93 5.07 -21.47 -11.54
C PRO A 93 4.35 -21.21 -12.87
N THR A 94 4.60 -22.02 -13.89
CA THR A 94 3.94 -21.94 -15.20
C THR A 94 2.89 -23.06 -15.42
N PRO A 95 1.65 -22.75 -15.81
CA PRO A 95 0.59 -23.75 -15.97
C PRO A 95 0.85 -24.66 -17.19
N PRO A 96 0.25 -25.86 -17.25
CA PRO A 96 -0.82 -26.38 -16.40
C PRO A 96 -0.34 -27.10 -15.13
N TRP A 97 -1.15 -27.03 -14.06
CA TRP A 97 -0.99 -27.80 -12.82
C TRP A 97 -2.35 -28.34 -12.33
N PRO A 98 -2.35 -29.30 -11.39
CA PRO A 98 -3.59 -29.84 -10.83
C PRO A 98 -4.53 -28.75 -10.30
N VAL A 99 -5.85 -28.98 -10.38
CA VAL A 99 -6.87 -28.04 -9.87
C VAL A 99 -6.69 -27.73 -8.39
N THR A 100 -6.15 -28.70 -7.64
CA THR A 100 -5.86 -28.61 -6.21
C THR A 100 -4.57 -27.85 -5.89
N SER A 101 -3.76 -27.50 -6.89
CA SER A 101 -2.52 -26.76 -6.71
C SER A 101 -2.73 -25.25 -6.79
N ALA A 102 -1.86 -24.53 -6.07
CA ALA A 102 -1.94 -23.09 -5.96
C ALA A 102 -0.55 -22.43 -5.89
N ALA A 103 -0.36 -21.40 -6.71
CA ALA A 103 0.80 -20.51 -6.64
C ALA A 103 0.47 -19.27 -5.79
N TRP A 104 1.42 -18.80 -5.00
CA TRP A 104 1.32 -17.57 -4.22
C TRP A 104 2.55 -16.70 -4.49
N ALA A 105 2.30 -15.44 -4.81
CA ALA A 105 3.32 -14.42 -4.97
C ALA A 105 3.43 -13.64 -3.67
N GLU A 106 4.45 -13.93 -2.86
CA GLU A 106 4.71 -13.15 -1.66
C GLU A 106 5.60 -11.97 -2.06
N GLU A 107 5.03 -10.77 -1.99
CA GLU A 107 5.69 -9.55 -2.45
C GLU A 107 6.14 -8.66 -1.29
N GLY A 108 7.29 -8.03 -1.49
CA GLY A 108 7.70 -6.88 -0.70
C GLY A 108 6.89 -5.66 -1.08
N LEU A 109 5.97 -5.24 -0.22
CA LEU A 109 5.29 -3.96 -0.40
C LEU A 109 6.34 -2.85 -0.34
N GLY A 110 6.58 -2.22 -1.49
CA GLY A 110 7.42 -1.04 -1.61
C GLY A 110 6.76 0.18 -1.00
N PHE A 111 6.49 0.19 0.31
CA PHE A 111 6.30 1.44 1.04
C PHE A 111 7.65 2.16 1.08
N GLN A 112 7.96 2.81 -0.04
CA GLN A 112 8.94 3.86 -0.12
C GLN A 112 8.38 5.05 0.66
N LEU A 113 8.52 5.03 1.99
CA LEU A 113 8.48 6.22 2.84
C LEU A 113 9.75 7.08 2.63
N ALA A 114 10.20 7.20 1.39
CA ALA A 114 11.27 8.08 0.96
C ALA A 114 10.69 9.06 -0.05
N GLY A 115 9.86 9.98 0.45
CA GLY A 115 9.22 11.04 -0.33
C GLY A 115 8.90 12.29 0.47
N LEU A 116 9.51 12.46 1.66
CA LEU A 116 9.34 13.68 2.47
C LEU A 116 10.69 14.16 3.02
N VAL A 117 11.70 14.26 2.15
CA VAL A 117 12.88 15.09 2.39
C VAL A 117 13.43 15.56 1.05
N SER A 118 12.99 16.73 0.61
CA SER A 118 13.73 17.70 -0.21
C SER A 118 13.06 19.05 -0.06
#